data_AF-A0A1Z8ULK0-F1
#
_entry.id   AF-A0A1Z8ULK0-F1
#
_cell.length_a   1.000
_cell.length_b   1.000
_cell.length_c   1.000
_cell.angle_alpha   90.00
_cell.angle_beta   90.00
_cell.angle_gamma   90.00
#
_symmetry.space_group_name_H-M   'P 1'
#
loop_
_entity.id
_entity.type
_entity.pdbx_description
1 polymer ?
#
loop_
_entity_poly.entity_id
_entity_poly.type
_entity_poly.pdbx_seq_one_letter_code
_entity_poly.pdbx_strand_id
1 'polypeptide(L)'
;MKNLKSFLNIDFLVKDNSSKNWKMILFISTLAVIMISSGHSADKKIFRISSLNTSIKSLKSDFIQIKEELLILKKESSITQKLLSRGVVPASLPPIKIILSDE
;
A
#
# COMPACT_ATOMS: atom_id res chain seq x y z
N MET A 1 1.00 -13.26 -54.31
CA MET A 1 2.04 -12.34 -53.81
C MET A 1 1.91 -10.88 -54.28
N LYS A 2 1.00 -10.51 -55.20
CA LYS A 2 0.82 -9.10 -55.63
C LYS A 2 0.06 -8.25 -54.60
N ASN A 3 -0.89 -8.85 -53.89
CA ASN A 3 -1.79 -8.16 -52.96
C ASN A 3 -1.07 -7.68 -51.68
N LEU A 4 -0.10 -8.45 -51.18
CA LEU A 4 0.71 -8.06 -50.02
C LEU A 4 1.65 -6.89 -50.36
N LYS A 5 2.22 -6.88 -51.58
CA LYS A 5 3.06 -5.77 -52.05
C LYS A 5 2.26 -4.48 -52.23
N SER A 6 1.00 -4.55 -52.65
CA SER A 6 0.10 -3.38 -52.75
C SER A 6 -0.40 -2.88 -51.39
N PHE A 7 -0.36 -3.70 -50.34
CA PHE A 7 -0.67 -3.27 -48.97
C PHE A 7 0.54 -2.60 -48.29
N LEU A 8 1.75 -3.11 -48.53
CA LEU A 8 3.02 -2.54 -48.05
C LEU A 8 3.46 -1.32 -48.87
N ASN A 9 3.24 -1.35 -50.18
CA ASN A 9 3.35 -0.15 -51.00
C ASN A 9 2.16 0.74 -50.68
N ILE A 10 2.43 2.03 -50.60
CA ILE A 10 1.57 3.13 -50.19
C ILE A 10 0.27 3.26 -51.05
N ASP A 11 -0.04 2.31 -51.93
CA ASP A 11 -1.24 2.26 -52.76
C ASP A 11 -2.54 2.31 -51.94
N PHE A 12 -2.59 1.71 -50.74
CA PHE A 12 -3.74 1.86 -49.83
C PHE A 12 -3.99 3.32 -49.41
N LEU A 13 -2.94 4.13 -49.34
CA LEU A 13 -3.00 5.54 -48.97
C LEU A 13 -3.30 6.46 -50.16
N VAL A 14 -3.15 6.01 -51.41
CA VAL A 14 -3.18 6.89 -52.61
C VAL A 14 -4.38 6.61 -53.53
N LYS A 15 -5.01 5.43 -53.44
CA LYS A 15 -6.18 5.07 -54.27
C LYS A 15 -7.46 5.83 -53.86
N ASP A 16 -8.51 5.81 -54.69
CA ASP A 16 -9.74 6.65 -54.57
C ASP A 16 -10.42 6.75 -53.18
N ASN A 17 -10.19 5.79 -52.26
CA ASN A 17 -10.67 5.83 -50.86
C ASN A 17 -9.64 6.36 -49.83
N SER A 18 -8.57 7.01 -50.30
CA SER A 18 -7.45 7.55 -49.53
C SER A 18 -7.88 8.40 -48.33
N SER A 19 -8.91 9.24 -48.51
CA SER A 19 -9.42 10.14 -47.47
C SER A 19 -9.94 9.41 -46.23
N LYS A 20 -10.55 8.22 -46.40
CA LYS A 20 -11.02 7.39 -45.28
C LYS A 20 -9.86 6.69 -44.58
N ASN A 21 -8.84 6.27 -45.33
CA ASN A 21 -7.66 5.59 -44.83
C ASN A 21 -6.76 6.52 -44.02
N TRP A 22 -6.59 7.77 -44.45
CA TRP A 22 -5.90 8.82 -43.69
C TRP A 22 -6.55 9.11 -42.34
N LYS A 23 -7.89 9.20 -42.30
CA LYS A 23 -8.64 9.35 -41.04
C LYS A 23 -8.43 8.16 -40.09
N MET A 24 -8.38 6.93 -40.64
CA MET A 24 -8.11 5.72 -39.85
C MET A 24 -6.70 5.71 -39.26
N ILE A 25 -5.69 6.12 -40.01
CA ILE A 25 -4.30 6.20 -39.52
C ILE A 25 -4.18 7.26 -38.42
N LEU A 26 -4.79 8.42 -38.62
CA LEU A 26 -4.79 9.48 -37.61
C LEU A 26 -5.50 9.01 -36.33
N PHE A 27 -6.60 8.25 -36.46
CA PHE A 27 -7.29 7.64 -35.33
C PHE A 27 -6.39 6.66 -34.57
N ILE A 28 -5.75 5.71 -35.25
CA ILE A 28 -4.87 4.71 -34.61
C ILE A 28 -3.64 5.39 -34.00
N SER A 29 -3.06 6.39 -34.67
CA SER A 29 -1.92 7.17 -34.16
C SER A 29 -2.30 7.92 -32.87
N THR A 30 -3.46 8.58 -32.87
CA THR A 30 -3.98 9.27 -31.67
C THR A 30 -4.20 8.27 -30.54
N LEU A 31 -4.80 7.12 -30.84
CA LEU A 31 -5.05 6.06 -29.86
C LEU A 31 -3.75 5.51 -29.28
N ALA A 32 -2.71 5.34 -30.11
CA ALA A 32 -1.38 4.91 -29.66
C ALA A 32 -0.76 5.92 -28.69
N VAL A 33 -0.84 7.22 -28.99
CA VAL A 33 -0.36 8.28 -28.08
C VAL A 33 -1.10 8.25 -26.75
N ILE A 34 -2.43 8.09 -26.77
CA ILE A 34 -3.26 7.97 -25.55
C ILE A 34 -2.82 6.75 -24.74
N MET A 35 -2.58 5.60 -25.38
CA MET A 35 -2.14 4.38 -24.72
C MET A 35 -0.77 4.56 -24.03
N ILE A 36 0.20 5.14 -24.73
CA ILE A 36 1.54 5.40 -24.18
C ILE A 36 1.45 6.35 -22.97
N SER A 37 0.69 7.43 -23.10
CA SER A 37 0.48 8.41 -22.02
C SER A 37 -0.21 7.79 -20.80
N SER A 38 -1.21 6.94 -21.02
CA SER A 38 -1.92 6.23 -19.95
C SER A 38 -1.00 5.23 -19.24
N GLY A 39 -0.20 4.46 -19.99
CA GLY A 39 0.76 3.52 -19.43
C GLY A 39 1.75 4.20 -18.50
N HIS A 40 2.37 5.30 -18.95
CA HIS A 40 3.33 6.04 -18.12
C HIS A 40 2.69 6.62 -16.85
N SER A 41 1.42 7.05 -16.93
CA SER A 41 0.67 7.53 -15.77
C SER A 41 0.35 6.40 -14.77
N ALA A 42 0.08 5.20 -15.26
CA ALA A 42 -0.12 4.01 -14.42
C ALA A 42 1.18 3.62 -13.71
N ASP A 43 2.30 3.59 -14.44
CA ASP A 43 3.62 3.27 -13.87
C ASP A 43 3.98 4.22 -12.73
N LYS A 44 3.81 5.54 -12.93
CA LYS A 44 4.06 6.54 -11.88
C LYS A 44 3.21 6.31 -10.63
N LYS A 45 1.94 5.90 -10.78
CA LYS A 45 1.09 5.55 -9.64
C LYS A 45 1.59 4.30 -8.94
N ILE A 46 2.02 3.27 -9.66
CA ILE A 46 2.54 2.02 -9.09
C ILE A 46 3.80 2.30 -8.24
N PHE A 47 4.74 3.10 -8.76
CA PHE A 47 5.91 3.51 -8.00
C PHE A 47 5.53 4.26 -6.71
N ARG A 48 4.57 5.19 -6.80
CA ARG A 48 4.06 5.90 -5.63
C ARG A 48 3.39 4.97 -4.62
N ILE A 49 2.59 4.01 -5.07
CA ILE A 49 1.96 3.01 -4.20
C ILE A 49 3.04 2.19 -3.48
N SER A 50 4.08 1.76 -4.19
CA SER A 50 5.21 1.03 -3.60
C SER A 50 5.91 1.86 -2.51
N SER A 51 6.21 3.14 -2.78
CA SER A 51 6.85 4.01 -1.78
C SER A 51 5.97 4.22 -0.55
N LEU A 52 4.65 4.44 -0.74
CA LEU A 52 3.71 4.59 0.37
C LEU A 52 3.59 3.31 1.21
N ASN A 53 3.57 2.14 0.56
CA ASN A 53 3.53 0.86 1.26
C ASN A 53 4.76 0.63 2.14
N THR A 54 5.94 1.02 1.66
CA THR A 54 7.17 0.98 2.46
C THR A 54 7.05 1.87 3.70
N SER A 55 6.53 3.09 3.56
CA SER A 55 6.30 3.99 4.71
C SER A 55 5.30 3.40 5.71
N ILE A 56 4.19 2.82 5.24
CA ILE A 56 3.20 2.14 6.10
C ILE A 56 3.85 0.97 6.84
N LYS A 57 4.68 0.18 6.17
CA LYS A 57 5.38 -0.96 6.76
C LYS A 57 6.34 -0.51 7.86
N SER A 58 7.11 0.56 7.62
CA SER A 58 7.98 1.18 8.62
C SER A 58 7.19 1.59 9.86
N LEU A 59 6.13 2.38 9.67
CA LEU A 59 5.34 2.90 10.79
C LEU A 59 4.67 1.78 11.60
N LYS A 60 4.21 0.72 10.93
CA LYS A 60 3.67 -0.47 11.60
C LYS A 60 4.75 -1.20 12.42
N SER A 61 5.98 -1.28 11.92
CA SER A 61 7.09 -1.87 12.67
C SER A 61 7.36 -1.08 13.95
N ASP A 62 7.42 0.24 13.86
CA ASP A 62 7.65 1.13 15.01
C ASP A 62 6.52 0.99 16.04
N PHE A 63 5.27 0.94 15.58
CA PHE A 63 4.11 0.71 16.46
C PHE A 63 4.18 -0.64 17.19
N ILE A 64 4.56 -1.71 16.48
CA ILE A 64 4.68 -3.04 17.09
C ILE A 64 5.78 -3.04 18.14
N GLN A 65 6.92 -2.41 17.87
CA GLN A 65 8.04 -2.30 18.80
C GLN A 65 7.62 -1.57 20.09
N ILE A 66 6.98 -0.41 19.96
CA ILE A 66 6.50 0.36 21.13
C ILE A 66 5.45 -0.44 21.91
N LYS A 67 4.52 -1.09 21.20
CA LYS A 67 3.49 -1.93 21.83
C LYS A 67 4.11 -3.07 22.63
N GLU A 68 5.15 -3.72 22.10
CA GLU A 68 5.88 -4.79 22.78
C GLU A 68 6.54 -4.28 24.07
N GLU A 69 7.22 -3.13 23.99
CA GLU A 69 7.84 -2.50 25.16
C GLU A 69 6.81 -2.19 26.25
N LEU A 70 5.66 -1.60 25.88
CA LEU A 70 4.56 -1.33 26.80
C LEU A 70 4.00 -2.61 27.44
N LEU A 71 3.88 -3.69 26.68
CA LEU A 71 3.42 -4.98 27.22
C LEU A 71 4.41 -5.54 28.23
N ILE A 72 5.71 -5.43 27.97
CA ILE A 72 6.76 -5.86 28.91
C ILE A 72 6.68 -5.03 30.19
N LEU A 73 6.55 -3.71 30.08
CA LEU A 73 6.41 -2.80 31.22
C LEU A 73 5.14 -3.06 32.05
N LYS A 74 4.05 -3.50 31.40
CA LYS A 74 2.78 -3.83 32.08
C LYS A 74 2.84 -5.19 32.81
N LYS A 75 3.82 -6.06 32.53
CA LYS A 75 3.91 -7.37 33.19
C LYS A 75 4.04 -7.19 34.70
N GLU A 76 3.28 -7.98 35.45
CA GLU A 76 3.32 -8.01 36.91
C GLU A 76 4.73 -8.26 37.44
N SER A 77 5.51 -9.13 36.78
CA SER A 77 6.91 -9.38 37.14
C SER A 77 7.79 -8.13 36.99
N SER A 78 7.62 -7.34 35.94
CA SER A 78 8.37 -6.10 35.71
C SER A 78 8.01 -5.04 36.75
N ILE A 79 6.70 -4.89 37.03
CA ILE A 79 6.19 -3.97 38.05
C ILE A 79 6.71 -4.37 39.44
N THR A 80 6.60 -5.65 39.79
CA THR A 80 7.07 -6.20 41.07
C THR A 80 8.55 -5.96 41.24
N GLN A 81 9.37 -6.32 40.23
CA GLN A 81 10.82 -6.14 40.29
C GLN A 81 11.22 -4.68 40.51
N LYS A 82 10.52 -3.72 39.89
CA LYS A 82 10.76 -2.29 40.09
C LYS A 82 10.31 -1.81 41.48
N LEU A 83 9.20 -2.34 41.98
CA LEU A 83 8.62 -2.02 43.29
C LEU A 83 9.33 -2.67 44.47
N LEU A 84 10.10 -3.75 44.27
CA LEU A 84 10.96 -4.37 45.29
C LEU A 84 11.94 -3.35 45.90
N SER A 85 12.48 -2.44 45.07
CA SER A 85 13.38 -1.37 45.53
C SER A 85 12.71 -0.40 46.52
N ARG A 86 11.37 -0.33 46.51
CA ARG A 86 10.56 0.48 47.42
C ARG A 86 9.94 -0.33 48.56
N GLY A 87 10.31 -1.60 48.70
CA GLY A 87 9.77 -2.51 49.72
C GLY A 87 8.35 -2.99 49.49
N VAL A 88 7.78 -2.74 48.30
CA VAL A 88 6.41 -3.17 47.95
C VAL A 88 6.48 -4.56 47.32
N VAL A 89 5.76 -5.51 47.92
CA VAL A 89 5.71 -6.93 47.51
C VAL A 89 4.28 -7.35 47.14
N PRO A 90 4.13 -8.36 46.26
CA PRO A 90 2.81 -8.92 45.95
C PRO A 90 2.15 -9.49 47.21
N ALA A 91 0.84 -9.33 47.32
CA ALA A 91 0.08 -9.92 48.41
C ALA A 91 0.06 -11.46 48.25
N SER A 92 0.54 -12.20 49.25
CA SER A 92 0.45 -13.66 49.27
C SER A 92 -0.95 -14.18 49.60
N LEU A 93 -1.80 -13.32 50.15
CA LEU A 93 -3.16 -13.65 50.59
C LEU A 93 -4.18 -12.90 49.72
N PRO A 94 -5.32 -13.52 49.41
CA PRO A 94 -6.37 -12.87 48.64
C PRO A 94 -6.97 -11.68 49.41
N PRO A 95 -7.47 -10.65 48.70
CA PRO A 95 -8.07 -9.48 49.34
C PRO A 95 -9.35 -9.87 50.09
N ILE A 96 -9.54 -9.30 51.28
CA ILE A 96 -10.69 -9.55 52.13
C ILE A 96 -11.73 -8.47 51.86
N LYS A 97 -12.98 -8.87 51.58
CA LYS A 97 -14.09 -7.92 51.45
C LYS A 97 -14.52 -7.45 52.84
N ILE A 98 -14.27 -6.19 53.16
CA ILE A 98 -14.82 -5.56 54.37
C ILE A 98 -16.27 -5.17 54.06
N ILE A 99 -17.21 -5.73 54.82
CA ILE A 99 -18.62 -5.33 54.79
C ILE A 99 -18.86 -4.56 56.08
N LEU A 100 -19.22 -3.29 55.96
CA LEU A 100 -19.68 -2.48 57.08
C LEU A 100 -21.16 -2.80 57.28
N SER A 101 -21.50 -3.44 58.40
CA SER A 101 -22.87 -3.46 58.90
C SER A 101 -23.05 -2.21 59.75
N ASP A 102 -23.78 -1.23 59.22
CA ASP A 102 -24.31 -0.13 60.02
C ASP A 102 -25.32 -0.75 61.01
N GLU A 103 -25.04 -0.61 62.31
CA GLU A 103 -25.92 -1.00 63.42
C GLU A 103 -26.85 0.15 63.79
#